data_AF-A0A1I7TCD6-F1
#
_entry.id   AF-A0A1I7TCD6-F1
#
_cell.length_a   1.000
_cell.length_b   1.000
_cell.length_c   1.000
_cell.angle_alpha   90.00
_cell.angle_beta   90.00
_cell.angle_gamma   90.00
#
_symmetry.space_group_name_H-M   'P 1'
#
loop_
_entity.id
_entity.type
_entity.pdbx_description
1 polymer ?
#
loop_
_entity_poly.entity_id
_entity_poly.type
_entity_poly.pdbx_seq_one_letter_code
_entity_poly.pdbx_strand_id
1 'polypeptide(L)'
;MLKLGNNVTFFGADPIPYKNGELYSQIGSYFPLAIGGKSGISNARVMEKYGYIETNMIHIDIVYFFKEILNITTIDNLWFDAEGEEFNNDFFDVFYENGRFEQNKIDVCQINIEIHITSDVANRKREFMKFLKRVIEEKRYGVFFGDAYGHIRMYMFNFSSQYCLEKF
;
A
#
# COMPACT_ATOMS: atom_id res chain seq x y z
N MET A 1 24.83 -12.95 9.65
CA MET A 1 24.66 -11.50 9.46
C MET A 1 23.80 -10.97 10.59
N LEU A 2 24.24 -9.94 11.30
CA LEU A 2 23.37 -9.14 12.17
C LEU A 2 22.39 -8.39 11.27
N LYS A 3 21.08 -8.46 11.55
CA LYS A 3 20.07 -7.71 10.78
C LYS A 3 20.37 -6.21 10.92
N LEU A 4 20.41 -5.49 9.80
CA LEU A 4 20.49 -4.03 9.80
C LEU A 4 19.17 -3.48 10.37
N GLY A 5 19.23 -2.65 11.42
CA GLY A 5 18.05 -1.95 11.97
C GLY A 5 17.48 -2.49 13.29
N ASN A 6 18.31 -2.63 14.33
CA ASN A 6 17.92 -3.21 15.64
C ASN A 6 16.72 -2.54 16.37
N ASN A 7 16.20 -1.40 15.88
CA ASN A 7 15.04 -0.71 16.45
C ASN A 7 13.85 -0.56 15.47
N VAL A 8 13.90 -1.20 14.28
CA VAL A 8 12.83 -1.12 13.29
C VAL A 8 12.33 -2.52 12.97
N THR A 9 11.02 -2.71 13.04
CA THR A 9 10.39 -3.94 12.55
C THR A 9 9.95 -3.73 11.11
N PHE A 10 10.48 -4.53 10.19
CA PHE A 10 10.20 -4.42 8.75
C PHE A 10 9.48 -5.66 8.22
N PHE A 11 8.44 -5.44 7.43
CA PHE A 11 7.69 -6.47 6.72
C PHE A 11 7.58 -6.09 5.25
N GLY A 12 8.10 -6.95 4.36
CA GLY A 12 7.95 -6.80 2.92
C GLY A 12 6.97 -7.84 2.38
N ALA A 13 6.11 -7.44 1.46
CA ALA A 13 5.22 -8.35 0.74
C ALA A 13 5.31 -8.08 -0.76
N ASP A 14 5.54 -9.14 -1.54
CA ASP A 14 5.58 -9.09 -3.01
C ASP A 14 5.28 -10.51 -3.51
N PRO A 15 4.37 -10.74 -4.46
CA PRO A 15 4.11 -12.10 -4.96
C PRO A 15 5.30 -12.71 -5.72
N ILE A 16 6.23 -11.91 -6.24
CA ILE A 16 7.40 -12.38 -6.98
C ILE A 16 8.67 -12.20 -6.14
N PRO A 17 9.27 -13.29 -5.63
CA PRO A 17 10.42 -13.22 -4.74
C PRO A 17 11.72 -12.83 -5.42
N TYR A 18 11.76 -12.78 -6.76
CA TYR A 18 12.97 -12.46 -7.50
C TYR A 18 13.50 -11.07 -7.11
N LYS A 19 14.75 -11.03 -6.59
CA LYS A 19 15.41 -9.88 -5.95
C LYS A 19 14.77 -9.41 -4.63
N ASN A 20 13.47 -9.12 -4.62
CA ASN A 20 12.81 -8.50 -3.46
C ASN A 20 12.82 -9.44 -2.24
N GLY A 21 12.63 -10.74 -2.45
CA GLY A 21 12.69 -11.72 -1.36
C GLY A 21 14.06 -11.79 -0.68
N GLU A 22 15.14 -11.70 -1.46
CA GLU A 22 16.50 -11.67 -0.91
C GLU A 22 16.77 -10.34 -0.17
N LEU A 23 16.44 -9.21 -0.78
CA LEU A 23 16.71 -7.88 -0.22
C LEU A 23 15.93 -7.63 1.07
N TYR A 24 14.62 -7.88 1.06
CA TYR A 24 13.74 -7.61 2.21
C TYR A 24 14.01 -8.55 3.39
N SER A 25 14.43 -9.79 3.12
CA SER A 25 14.82 -10.74 4.18
C SER A 25 16.09 -10.32 4.93
N GLN A 26 16.92 -9.43 4.38
CA GLN A 26 18.12 -8.92 5.05
C GLN A 26 17.79 -7.92 6.17
N ILE A 27 16.66 -7.23 6.07
CA ILE A 27 16.25 -6.16 6.98
C ILE A 27 14.98 -6.48 7.79
N GLY A 28 14.24 -7.54 7.43
CA GLY A 28 12.99 -7.88 8.12
C GLY A 28 12.46 -9.27 7.79
N SER A 29 11.14 -9.38 7.69
CA SER A 29 10.42 -10.58 7.27
C SER A 29 9.79 -10.35 5.90
N TYR A 30 9.91 -11.34 5.01
CA TYR A 30 9.38 -11.26 3.65
C TYR A 30 8.24 -12.27 3.44
N PHE A 31 7.17 -11.82 2.79
CA PHE A 31 5.98 -12.61 2.48
C PHE A 31 5.80 -12.66 0.96
N PRO A 32 5.84 -13.85 0.34
CA PRO A 32 5.63 -14.01 -1.10
C PRO A 32 4.12 -13.97 -1.44
N LEU A 33 3.46 -12.85 -1.11
CA LEU A 33 2.00 -12.69 -1.17
C LEU A 33 1.64 -11.41 -1.93
N ALA A 34 0.67 -11.49 -2.84
CA ALA A 34 0.05 -10.30 -3.40
C ALA A 34 -0.94 -9.72 -2.39
N ILE A 35 -0.76 -8.45 -2.04
CA ILE A 35 -1.65 -7.74 -1.13
C ILE A 35 -2.59 -6.86 -1.95
N GLY A 36 -3.88 -6.90 -1.66
CA GLY A 36 -4.90 -6.16 -2.41
C GLY A 36 -6.06 -5.68 -1.54
N GLY A 37 -7.04 -5.06 -2.19
CA GLY A 37 -8.22 -4.50 -1.52
C GLY A 37 -9.24 -5.56 -1.11
N LYS A 38 -9.19 -6.75 -1.70
CA LYS A 38 -10.05 -7.89 -1.37
C LYS A 38 -9.27 -9.18 -1.57
N SER A 39 -9.59 -10.21 -0.80
CA SER A 39 -9.07 -11.55 -1.03
C SER A 39 -9.73 -12.18 -2.24
N GLY A 40 -8.96 -12.83 -3.12
CA GLY A 40 -9.50 -13.45 -4.32
C GLY A 40 -8.42 -13.81 -5.32
N ILE A 41 -8.84 -14.26 -6.50
CA ILE A 41 -7.96 -14.50 -7.64
C ILE A 41 -8.27 -13.44 -8.69
N SER A 42 -7.28 -12.63 -9.05
CA SER A 42 -7.36 -11.70 -10.18
C SER A 42 -6.10 -11.78 -11.02
N ASN A 43 -6.19 -11.28 -12.26
CA ASN A 43 -5.04 -11.18 -13.13
C ASN A 43 -4.18 -10.00 -12.68
N ALA A 44 -2.89 -10.24 -12.50
CA ALA A 44 -1.92 -9.22 -12.14
C ALA A 44 -0.77 -9.20 -13.16
N ARG A 45 -0.26 -8.01 -13.41
CA ARG A 45 0.96 -7.81 -14.19
C ARG A 45 2.14 -7.78 -13.22
N VAL A 46 3.05 -8.74 -13.33
CA VAL A 46 4.15 -8.92 -12.37
C VAL A 46 5.50 -8.97 -13.08
N MET A 47 6.54 -8.42 -12.45
CA MET A 47 7.90 -8.45 -12.99
C MET A 47 8.62 -9.73 -12.59
N GLU A 48 8.80 -10.63 -13.56
CA GLU A 48 9.61 -11.83 -13.40
C GLU A 48 11.05 -11.61 -13.88
N LYS A 49 11.91 -12.63 -13.73
CA LYS A 49 13.33 -12.55 -14.10
C LYS A 49 13.60 -12.00 -15.51
N TYR A 50 12.73 -12.29 -16.48
CA TYR A 50 12.91 -11.95 -17.89
C TYR A 50 11.95 -10.86 -18.40
N GLY A 51 11.19 -10.22 -17.51
CA GLY A 51 10.26 -9.15 -17.87
C GLY A 51 8.88 -9.32 -17.25
N TYR A 52 7.97 -8.42 -17.64
CA TYR A 52 6.59 -8.44 -17.17
C TYR A 52 5.79 -9.57 -17.81
N ILE A 53 5.04 -10.28 -16.98
CA ILE A 53 4.04 -11.26 -17.41
C ILE A 53 2.67 -10.94 -16.82
N GLU A 54 1.61 -11.33 -17.51
CA GLU A 54 0.26 -11.35 -16.96
C GLU A 54 -0.03 -12.74 -16.41
N THR A 55 -0.44 -12.83 -15.16
CA THR A 55 -0.71 -14.11 -14.49
C THR A 55 -1.79 -13.95 -13.43
N ASN A 56 -2.56 -15.01 -13.20
CA ASN A 56 -3.51 -15.02 -12.09
C ASN A 56 -2.76 -15.16 -10.77
N MET A 57 -3.05 -14.27 -9.83
CA MET A 57 -2.45 -14.24 -8.51
C MET A 57 -3.54 -14.34 -7.45
N ILE A 58 -3.21 -15.00 -6.34
CA ILE A 58 -4.05 -14.96 -5.13
C ILE A 58 -3.69 -13.67 -4.41
N HIS A 59 -4.67 -12.77 -4.32
CA HIS A 59 -4.58 -11.56 -3.51
C HIS A 59 -5.10 -11.86 -2.11
N ILE A 60 -4.39 -11.33 -1.11
CA ILE A 60 -4.82 -11.31 0.28
C ILE A 60 -5.24 -9.89 0.61
N ASP A 61 -6.41 -9.77 1.24
CA ASP A 61 -6.91 -8.52 1.74
C ASP A 61 -5.92 -7.84 2.70
N ILE A 62 -5.66 -6.55 2.49
CA ILE A 62 -4.69 -5.77 3.26
C ILE A 62 -5.03 -5.68 4.76
N VAL A 63 -6.33 -5.62 5.13
CA VAL A 63 -6.74 -5.62 6.54
C VAL A 63 -6.46 -6.98 7.17
N TYR A 64 -6.79 -8.07 6.47
CA TYR A 64 -6.46 -9.43 6.91
C TYR A 64 -4.95 -9.63 7.08
N PHE A 65 -4.14 -9.14 6.13
CA PHE A 65 -2.69 -9.23 6.22
C PHE A 65 -2.15 -8.56 7.48
N PHE A 66 -2.55 -7.31 7.77
CA PHE A 66 -2.07 -6.62 8.96
C PHE A 66 -2.56 -7.26 10.27
N LYS A 67 -3.84 -7.61 10.37
CA LYS A 67 -4.41 -8.10 11.64
C LYS A 67 -4.18 -9.57 11.91
N GLU A 68 -4.43 -10.42 10.92
CA GLU A 68 -4.45 -11.87 11.12
C GLU A 68 -3.09 -12.50 10.84
N ILE A 69 -2.34 -11.95 9.88
CA ILE A 69 -1.00 -12.49 9.52
C ILE A 69 0.10 -11.82 10.34
N LEU A 70 0.11 -10.49 10.43
CA LEU A 70 1.15 -9.76 11.16
C LEU A 70 0.80 -9.48 12.63
N ASN A 71 -0.49 -9.46 12.99
CA ASN A 71 -0.97 -9.00 14.29
C ASN A 71 -0.49 -7.58 14.64
N ILE A 72 -0.62 -6.66 13.69
CA ILE A 72 -0.22 -5.25 13.79
C ILE A 72 -1.40 -4.35 13.45
N THR A 73 -1.60 -3.35 14.30
CA THR A 73 -2.65 -2.33 14.13
C THR A 73 -2.09 -0.92 14.12
N THR A 74 -0.77 -0.75 14.28
CA THR A 74 -0.13 0.56 14.27
C THR A 74 1.08 0.49 13.35
N ILE A 75 1.04 1.27 12.29
CA ILE A 75 2.00 1.22 11.18
C ILE A 75 2.61 2.60 11.05
N ASP A 76 3.91 2.70 11.34
CA ASP A 76 4.62 3.97 11.25
C ASP A 76 4.78 4.43 9.79
N ASN A 77 5.17 3.50 8.92
CA ASN A 77 5.46 3.75 7.51
C ASN A 77 4.87 2.63 6.65
N LEU A 78 3.95 2.98 5.76
CA LEU A 78 3.38 2.11 4.74
C LEU A 78 3.91 2.53 3.36
N TRP A 79 4.50 1.60 2.64
CA TRP A 79 5.01 1.82 1.27
C TRP A 79 4.26 0.92 0.33
N PHE A 80 3.72 1.48 -0.75
CA PHE A 80 2.88 0.74 -1.68
C PHE A 80 3.22 1.11 -3.13
N ASP A 81 3.48 0.10 -3.94
CA ASP A 81 3.62 0.22 -5.39
C ASP A 81 2.38 -0.38 -6.04
N ALA A 82 1.52 0.49 -6.56
CA ALA A 82 0.17 0.15 -6.99
C ALA A 82 0.13 0.00 -8.52
N GLU A 83 0.16 -1.25 -8.98
CA GLU A 83 0.27 -1.63 -10.40
C GLU A 83 -1.09 -1.62 -11.16
N GLY A 84 -2.13 -0.99 -10.60
CA GLY A 84 -3.42 -0.74 -11.25
C GLY A 84 -4.63 -1.42 -10.64
N GLU A 85 -4.45 -2.46 -9.82
CA GLU A 85 -5.55 -3.15 -9.11
C GLU A 85 -6.19 -2.27 -8.03
N GLU A 86 -5.51 -1.22 -7.57
CA GLU A 86 -6.03 -0.23 -6.61
C GLU A 86 -7.25 0.55 -7.13
N PHE A 87 -7.39 0.66 -8.46
CA PHE A 87 -8.56 1.26 -9.09
C PHE A 87 -9.77 0.31 -9.12
N ASN A 88 -9.55 -0.97 -8.81
CA ASN A 88 -10.56 -1.99 -8.68
C ASN A 88 -10.70 -2.38 -7.20
N ASN A 89 -11.77 -3.12 -6.87
CA ASN A 89 -11.91 -3.77 -5.57
C ASN A 89 -11.90 -2.84 -4.34
N ASP A 90 -12.30 -1.58 -4.52
CA ASP A 90 -12.49 -0.59 -3.45
C ASP A 90 -11.22 -0.39 -2.58
N PHE A 91 -10.02 -0.53 -3.16
CA PHE A 91 -8.76 -0.42 -2.40
C PHE A 91 -8.63 0.94 -1.72
N PHE A 92 -8.98 2.02 -2.40
CA PHE A 92 -8.93 3.38 -1.85
C PHE A 92 -9.79 3.57 -0.58
N ASP A 93 -10.83 2.75 -0.38
CA ASP A 93 -11.71 2.82 0.80
C ASP A 93 -10.99 2.51 2.12
N VAL A 94 -9.80 1.90 2.06
CA VAL A 94 -9.00 1.66 3.28
C VAL A 94 -8.56 2.96 3.95
N PHE A 95 -8.40 4.05 3.18
CA PHE A 95 -7.86 5.31 3.67
C PHE A 95 -8.92 6.33 4.11
N TYR A 96 -10.21 6.12 3.82
CA TYR A 96 -11.24 7.09 4.17
C TYR A 96 -11.59 7.08 5.67
N GLU A 97 -12.20 8.16 6.14
CA GLU A 97 -12.94 8.17 7.41
C GLU A 97 -14.08 7.15 7.40
N ASN A 98 -14.23 6.45 8.53
CA ASN A 98 -15.04 5.24 8.66
C ASN A 98 -14.71 4.19 7.59
N GLY A 99 -13.54 4.26 6.97
CA GLY A 99 -13.03 3.31 6.00
C GLY A 99 -12.51 2.05 6.67
N ARG A 100 -11.93 1.16 5.87
CA ARG A 100 -11.64 -0.20 6.33
C ARG A 100 -10.53 -0.25 7.37
N PHE A 101 -9.52 0.62 7.31
CA PHE A 101 -8.50 0.69 8.36
C PHE A 101 -9.08 1.18 9.68
N GLU A 102 -9.88 2.24 9.68
CA GLU A 102 -10.49 2.77 10.90
C GLU A 102 -11.46 1.79 11.55
N GLN A 103 -12.35 1.17 10.77
CA GLN A 103 -13.26 0.13 11.26
C GLN A 103 -12.52 -1.04 11.91
N ASN A 104 -11.27 -1.27 11.51
CA ASN A 104 -10.41 -2.32 12.00
C ASN A 104 -9.34 -1.85 13.00
N LYS A 105 -9.41 -0.59 13.44
CA LYS A 105 -8.46 0.05 14.38
C LYS A 105 -7.01 -0.01 13.91
N ILE A 106 -6.80 0.06 12.60
CA ILE A 106 -5.47 0.14 11.99
C ILE A 106 -5.14 1.62 11.80
N ASP A 107 -4.13 2.09 12.53
CA ASP A 107 -3.56 3.42 12.35
C ASP A 107 -2.30 3.33 11.50
N VAL A 108 -2.26 4.14 10.45
CA VAL A 108 -1.08 4.31 9.59
C VAL A 108 -0.65 5.77 9.67
N CYS A 109 0.61 6.04 10.04
CA CYS A 109 1.09 7.41 10.23
C CYS A 109 1.58 8.04 8.93
N GLN A 110 2.47 7.35 8.23
CA GLN A 110 3.09 7.83 7.00
C GLN A 110 2.81 6.84 5.87
N ILE A 111 2.29 7.31 4.75
CA ILE A 111 2.02 6.48 3.57
C ILE A 111 2.80 7.05 2.40
N ASN A 112 3.64 6.24 1.78
CA ASN A 112 4.28 6.51 0.50
C ASN A 112 3.66 5.59 -0.54
N ILE A 113 3.09 6.15 -1.60
CA ILE A 113 2.41 5.36 -2.62
C ILE A 113 2.71 5.87 -4.01
N GLU A 114 3.02 4.94 -4.90
CA GLU A 114 3.09 5.13 -6.35
C GLU A 114 1.85 4.49 -6.98
N ILE A 115 1.13 5.25 -7.81
CA ILE A 115 -0.10 4.81 -8.47
C ILE A 115 0.10 4.83 -9.98
N HIS A 116 -0.07 3.67 -10.61
CA HIS A 116 0.13 3.51 -12.06
C HIS A 116 -1.15 3.88 -12.81
N ILE A 117 -1.12 5.02 -13.53
CA ILE A 117 -2.28 5.52 -14.31
C ILE A 117 -2.17 5.26 -15.82
N THR A 118 -1.25 4.40 -16.25
CA THR A 118 -0.80 4.27 -17.66
C THR A 118 -1.78 3.58 -18.59
N SER A 119 -2.71 2.77 -18.07
CA SER A 119 -3.85 2.21 -18.81
C SER A 119 -5.16 2.91 -18.43
N ASP A 120 -6.09 3.07 -19.37
CA ASP A 120 -7.38 3.75 -19.11
C ASP A 120 -7.21 5.10 -18.37
N VAL A 121 -6.24 5.89 -18.86
CA VAL A 121 -5.74 7.11 -18.22
C VAL A 121 -6.86 8.06 -17.80
N ALA A 122 -7.88 8.24 -18.65
CA ALA A 122 -8.97 9.17 -18.40
C ALA A 122 -9.82 8.74 -17.20
N ASN A 123 -10.15 7.45 -17.09
CA ASN A 123 -10.92 6.91 -15.98
C ASN A 123 -10.08 6.85 -14.70
N ARG A 124 -8.84 6.34 -14.76
CA ARG A 124 -7.94 6.29 -13.60
C ARG A 124 -7.66 7.66 -13.00
N LYS A 125 -7.48 8.69 -13.85
CA LYS A 125 -7.40 10.09 -13.36
C LYS A 125 -8.67 10.53 -12.66
N ARG A 126 -9.85 10.15 -13.16
CA ARG A 126 -11.14 10.50 -12.53
C ARG A 126 -11.29 9.84 -11.17
N GLU A 127 -11.02 8.53 -11.07
CA GLU A 127 -11.11 7.80 -9.81
C GLU A 127 -10.08 8.30 -8.79
N PHE A 128 -8.83 8.53 -9.22
CA PHE A 128 -7.82 9.14 -8.36
C PHE A 128 -8.27 10.52 -7.83
N MET A 129 -8.85 11.36 -8.69
CA MET A 129 -9.36 12.67 -8.27
C MET A 129 -10.53 12.56 -7.29
N LYS A 130 -11.40 11.54 -7.40
CA LYS A 130 -12.45 11.30 -6.39
C LYS A 130 -11.84 10.92 -5.05
N PHE A 131 -10.90 9.98 -5.06
CA PHE A 131 -10.16 9.56 -3.88
C PHE A 131 -9.48 10.75 -3.19
N LEU A 132 -8.70 11.53 -3.95
CA LEU A 132 -7.95 12.67 -3.42
C LEU A 132 -8.87 13.73 -2.82
N LYS A 133 -9.95 14.09 -3.52
CA LYS A 133 -10.91 15.08 -3.02
C LYS A 133 -11.50 14.64 -1.69
N ARG A 134 -11.92 13.37 -1.60
CA ARG A 134 -12.49 12.82 -0.38
C ARG A 134 -11.50 12.86 0.78
N VAL A 135 -10.25 12.43 0.56
CA VAL A 135 -9.20 12.48 1.59
C VAL A 135 -8.96 13.92 2.09
N ILE A 136 -8.94 14.90 1.19
CA ILE A 136 -8.77 16.31 1.54
C ILE A 136 -9.98 16.85 2.32
N GLU A 137 -11.20 16.51 1.90
CA GLU A 137 -12.46 16.92 2.55
C GLU A 137 -12.58 16.38 3.97
N GLU A 138 -12.17 15.11 4.17
CA GLU A 138 -12.15 14.43 5.47
C GLU A 138 -11.04 14.99 6.39
N LYS A 139 -10.04 15.70 5.86
CA LYS A 139 -8.93 16.32 6.63
C LYS A 139 -8.15 15.35 7.52
N ARG A 140 -8.30 14.05 7.30
CA ARG A 140 -7.60 13.00 8.02
C ARG A 140 -6.13 12.95 7.66
N TYR A 141 -5.84 13.03 6.36
CA TYR A 141 -4.48 12.99 5.84
C TYR A 141 -4.10 14.32 5.19
N GLY A 142 -2.91 14.82 5.52
CA GLY A 142 -2.27 15.84 4.71
C GLY A 142 -1.54 15.17 3.55
N VAL A 143 -1.87 15.59 2.33
CA VAL A 143 -1.37 14.98 1.10
C VAL A 143 -0.30 15.87 0.48
N PHE A 144 0.86 15.28 0.19
CA PHE A 144 2.00 15.93 -0.45
C PHE A 144 2.33 15.20 -1.74
N PHE A 145 2.42 15.92 -2.84
CA PHE A 145 2.68 15.33 -4.15
C PHE A 145 4.17 15.31 -4.45
N GLY A 146 4.63 14.16 -4.96
CA GLY A 146 5.93 14.03 -5.61
C GLY A 146 5.85 14.35 -7.11
N ASP A 147 6.89 13.97 -7.84
CA ASP A 147 6.96 14.14 -9.30
C ASP A 147 5.90 13.29 -10.03
N ALA A 148 5.37 13.81 -11.14
CA ALA A 148 4.25 13.25 -11.91
C ALA A 148 4.68 12.86 -13.33
N TYR A 149 5.71 12.02 -13.45
CA TYR A 149 6.13 11.44 -14.74
C TYR A 149 5.47 10.08 -14.96
N GLY A 150 4.29 10.07 -15.59
CA GLY A 150 3.57 8.84 -16.01
C GLY A 150 2.86 8.07 -14.88
N HIS A 151 3.33 8.18 -13.65
CA HIS A 151 2.71 7.66 -12.42
C HIS A 151 2.45 8.80 -11.44
N ILE A 152 1.56 8.57 -10.47
CA ILE A 152 1.29 9.53 -9.39
C ILE A 152 2.01 9.05 -8.15
N ARG A 153 2.97 9.85 -7.68
CA ARG A 153 3.65 9.61 -6.40
C ARG A 153 3.10 10.56 -5.37
N MET A 154 2.63 10.03 -4.25
CA MET A 154 2.15 10.85 -3.14
C MET A 154 2.64 10.32 -1.80
N TYR A 155 2.82 11.27 -0.90
CA TYR A 155 3.07 11.06 0.51
C TYR A 155 1.85 11.56 1.30
N MET A 156 1.38 10.77 2.27
CA MET A 156 0.27 11.14 3.14
C MET A 156 0.70 11.00 4.60
N PHE A 157 0.40 12.02 5.42
CA PHE A 157 0.57 11.96 6.86
C PHE A 157 -0.78 12.01 7.57
N ASN A 158 -1.01 11.11 8.53
CA ASN A 158 -2.26 11.00 9.27
C ASN A 158 -2.32 11.99 10.43
N PHE A 159 -3.02 13.11 10.23
CA PHE A 159 -3.22 14.14 11.25
C PHE A 159 -4.38 13.84 12.21
N SER A 160 -5.18 12.79 11.96
CA SER A 160 -6.28 12.44 12.87
C SER A 160 -5.87 11.46 13.97
N SER A 161 -4.78 10.72 13.79
CA SER A 161 -4.29 9.77 14.81
C SER A 161 -3.40 10.49 15.84
N GLN A 162 -3.84 10.49 17.09
CA GLN A 162 -3.08 11.05 18.20
C GLN A 162 -1.70 10.36 18.37
N TYR A 163 -1.63 9.05 18.16
CA TYR A 163 -0.37 8.30 18.18
C TYR A 163 0.63 8.86 17.15
N CYS A 164 0.17 9.16 15.94
CA CYS A 164 1.04 9.67 14.88
C CYS A 164 1.55 11.07 15.19
N LEU A 165 0.70 11.94 15.75
CA LEU A 165 1.08 13.30 16.18
C LEU A 165 2.04 13.32 17.36
N GLU A 166 1.94 12.36 18.28
CA GLU A 166 2.84 12.28 19.43
C GLU A 166 4.21 11.71 19.06
N LYS A 167 4.26 10.85 18.04
CA LYS A 167 5.47 10.16 17.61
C LYS A 167 6.35 10.97 16.64
N PHE A 168 5.75 11.77 15.76
CA PHE A 168 6.41 12.47 14.66
C PHE A 168 6.14 13.98 14.69
#